data_AF-A0A7V5DER9-F1
#
_entry.id   AF-A0A7V5DER9-F1
#
_cell.length_a   1.000
_cell.length_b   1.000
_cell.length_c   1.000
_cell.angle_alpha   90.00
_cell.angle_beta   90.00
_cell.angle_gamma   90.00
#
_symmetry.space_group_name_H-M   'P 1'
#
loop_
_entity.id
_entity.type
_entity.pdbx_description
1 polymer ?
#
loop_
_entity_poly.entity_id
_entity_poly.type
_entity_poly.pdbx_seq_one_letter_code
_entity_poly.pdbx_strand_id
1 'polypeptide(L)'
;VHELQDFSINVHVADPHASPNEVAHEYKLTLVDKISDDYDAVVVAVAHEQYRKYDTAFFKSIMRENPILMDLKALYDNVNSDIHYWRL
;
A
#
# COMPACT_ATOMS: atom_id res chain seq x y z
N VAL A 1 -0.66 8.49 -7.02
CA VAL A 1 -1.91 8.64 -6.23
C VAL A 1 -2.96 9.39 -7.03
N HIS A 2 -2.69 10.61 -7.52
CA HIS A 2 -3.62 11.38 -8.35
C HIS A 2 -4.19 10.59 -9.54
N GLU A 3 -3.35 9.87 -10.29
CA GLU A 3 -3.81 9.03 -11.41
C GLU A 3 -4.85 7.98 -10.98
N LEU A 4 -4.68 7.34 -9.81
CA LEU A 4 -5.65 6.37 -9.30
C LEU A 4 -6.97 7.06 -8.90
N GLN A 5 -6.86 8.24 -8.28
CA GLN A 5 -8.02 9.04 -7.90
C GLN A 5 -8.80 9.53 -9.12
N ASP A 6 -8.12 9.83 -10.24
CA ASP A 6 -8.75 10.22 -11.51
C ASP A 6 -9.60 9.06 -12.09
N PHE A 7 -9.25 7.81 -11.79
CA PHE A 7 -10.07 6.62 -12.08
C PHE A 7 -11.16 6.36 -11.03
N SER A 8 -11.46 7.32 -10.15
CA SER A 8 -12.45 7.20 -9.05
C SER A 8 -12.12 6.10 -8.04
N ILE A 9 -10.85 5.74 -7.90
CA ILE A 9 -10.39 4.80 -6.87
C ILE A 9 -10.25 5.54 -5.55
N ASN A 10 -10.78 4.97 -4.46
CA ASN A 10 -10.53 5.48 -3.12
C ASN A 10 -9.12 5.08 -2.68
N VAL A 11 -8.25 6.07 -2.42
CA VAL A 11 -6.84 5.84 -2.09
C VAL A 11 -6.54 6.29 -0.68
N HIS A 12 -6.09 5.36 0.15
CA HIS A 12 -5.46 5.67 1.44
C HIS A 12 -3.94 5.66 1.28
N VAL A 13 -3.27 6.64 1.91
CA VAL A 13 -1.81 6.75 1.88
C VAL A 13 -1.30 6.57 3.30
N ALA A 14 -0.36 5.64 3.48
CA ALA A 14 0.34 5.43 4.75
C ALA A 14 1.85 5.53 4.51
N ASP A 15 2.52 6.37 5.29
CA ASP A 15 3.97 6.42 5.35
C ASP A 15 4.41 6.82 6.78
N PRO A 16 5.11 5.95 7.53
CA PRO A 16 5.53 6.23 8.89
C PRO A 16 6.62 7.32 8.99
N HIS A 17 7.30 7.64 7.89
CA HIS A 17 8.36 8.64 7.85
C HIS A 17 7.91 9.98 7.25
N ALA A 18 6.74 10.03 6.62
CA ALA A 18 6.23 11.25 6.03
C ALA A 18 5.54 12.14 7.08
N SER A 19 5.81 13.45 7.02
CA SER A 19 5.13 14.43 7.85
C SER A 19 3.70 14.66 7.31
N PRO A 20 2.63 14.42 8.10
CA PRO A 20 1.25 14.63 7.64
C PRO A 20 1.00 16.08 7.19
N ASN A 21 1.62 17.05 7.88
CA ASN A 21 1.48 18.47 7.55
C ASN A 21 2.12 18.82 6.21
N GLU A 22 3.32 18.29 5.92
CA GLU A 22 3.98 18.51 4.63
C GLU A 22 3.23 17.81 3.50
N VAL A 23 2.79 16.57 3.73
CA VAL A 23 2.04 15.81 2.72
C VAL A 23 0.71 16.49 2.35
N ALA A 24 0.00 17.03 3.35
CA ALA A 24 -1.22 17.79 3.12
C ALA A 24 -0.96 19.14 2.42
N HIS A 25 0.12 19.85 2.77
CA HIS A 25 0.41 21.16 2.18
C HIS A 25 0.91 21.05 0.73
N GLU A 26 1.88 20.17 0.49
CA GLU A 26 2.57 20.05 -0.80
C GLU A 26 1.77 19.21 -1.80
N TYR A 27 1.22 18.08 -1.34
CA TYR A 27 0.58 17.10 -2.23
C TYR A 27 -0.94 17.08 -2.10
N LYS A 28 -1.53 17.81 -1.14
CA LYS A 28 -2.97 17.78 -0.84
C LYS A 28 -3.51 16.38 -0.56
N LEU A 29 -2.66 15.53 0.01
CA LEU A 29 -3.00 14.17 0.41
C LEU A 29 -3.15 14.09 1.92
N THR A 30 -4.00 13.18 2.38
CA THR A 30 -4.15 12.87 3.80
C THR A 30 -3.51 11.51 4.08
N LEU A 31 -2.62 11.47 5.06
CA LEU A 31 -2.06 10.22 5.55
C LEU A 31 -3.04 9.56 6.53
N VAL A 32 -3.18 8.25 6.45
CA VAL A 32 -3.93 7.47 7.44
C VAL A 32 -3.03 7.10 8.60
N ASP A 33 -3.51 7.33 9.82
CA ASP A 33 -2.78 6.94 11.05
C ASP A 33 -2.76 5.42 11.26
N LYS A 34 -3.81 4.74 10.78
CA LYS A 34 -3.96 3.29 10.89
C LYS A 34 -4.44 2.70 9.58
N ILE A 35 -3.79 1.60 9.18
CA ILE A 35 -4.16 0.80 8.02
C ILE A 35 -5.49 0.10 8.31
N SER A 36 -6.48 0.26 7.41
CA SER A 36 -7.76 -0.45 7.42
C SER A 36 -7.59 -1.95 7.12
N ASP A 37 -8.65 -2.73 7.23
CA ASP A 37 -8.65 -4.17 7.00
C ASP A 37 -9.46 -4.64 5.77
N ASP A 38 -9.82 -3.71 4.89
CA ASP A 38 -10.77 -3.93 3.80
C ASP A 38 -10.28 -3.44 2.43
N TYR A 39 -8.97 -3.50 2.17
CA TYR A 39 -8.41 -3.06 0.89
C TYR A 39 -8.61 -4.06 -0.25
N ASP A 40 -8.98 -3.58 -1.43
CA ASP A 40 -9.03 -4.40 -2.65
C ASP A 40 -7.62 -4.61 -3.25
N ALA A 41 -6.75 -3.61 -3.12
CA ALA A 41 -5.36 -3.65 -3.61
C ALA A 41 -4.41 -2.88 -2.69
N VAL A 42 -3.16 -3.34 -2.61
CA VAL A 42 -2.08 -2.69 -1.87
C VAL A 42 -0.91 -2.42 -2.82
N VAL A 43 -0.43 -1.19 -2.82
CA VAL A 43 0.72 -0.76 -3.63
C VAL A 43 1.86 -0.38 -2.70
N VAL A 44 2.97 -1.12 -2.76
CA VAL A 44 4.20 -0.80 -2.03
C VAL A 44 5.08 0.06 -2.92
N ALA A 45 4.98 1.38 -2.71
CA ALA A 45 5.63 2.38 -3.57
C ALA A 45 7.05 2.76 -3.10
N VAL A 46 7.43 2.47 -1.86
CA VAL A 46 8.72 2.85 -1.24
C VAL A 46 9.30 1.70 -0.43
N ALA A 47 10.63 1.69 -0.29
CA ALA A 47 11.40 0.58 0.26
C ALA A 47 11.76 0.75 1.75
N HIS A 48 10.82 1.28 2.56
CA HIS A 48 11.06 1.49 3.99
C HIS A 48 11.25 0.17 4.73
N GLU A 49 12.15 0.16 5.73
CA GLU A 49 12.46 -1.04 6.53
C GLU A 49 11.25 -1.61 7.27
N GLN A 50 10.27 -0.77 7.62
CA GLN A 50 9.00 -1.23 8.20
C GLN A 50 8.23 -2.15 7.26
N TYR A 51 8.25 -1.87 5.95
CA TYR A 51 7.48 -2.62 4.95
C TYR A 51 8.15 -3.93 4.58
N ARG A 52 9.49 -4.00 4.61
CA ARG A 52 10.24 -5.25 4.43
C ARG A 52 9.89 -6.35 5.42
N LYS A 53 9.34 -5.98 6.59
CA LYS A 53 8.94 -6.92 7.65
C LYS A 53 7.57 -7.53 7.42
N TYR A 54 6.78 -7.00 6.48
CA TYR A 54 5.47 -7.54 6.16
C TYR A 54 5.61 -8.79 5.31
N ASP A 55 4.74 -9.75 5.58
CA ASP A 55 4.65 -11.01 4.86
C ASP A 55 3.27 -11.17 4.22
N THR A 56 3.07 -12.30 3.54
CA THR A 56 1.78 -12.59 2.92
C THR A 56 0.63 -12.62 3.94
N ALA A 57 0.90 -13.07 5.18
CA ALA A 57 -0.13 -13.13 6.22
C ALA A 57 -0.61 -11.73 6.61
N PHE A 58 0.31 -10.78 6.74
CA PHE A 58 -0.03 -9.37 6.94
C PHE A 58 -0.91 -8.83 5.81
N PHE A 59 -0.52 -9.01 4.54
CA PHE A 59 -1.32 -8.51 3.42
C PHE A 59 -2.71 -9.14 3.36
N LYS A 60 -2.83 -10.45 3.63
CA LYS A 60 -4.15 -11.10 3.73
C LYS A 60 -5.00 -10.56 4.87
N SER A 61 -4.38 -10.11 5.96
CA SER A 61 -5.12 -9.56 7.10
C SER A 61 -5.72 -8.19 6.85
N ILE A 62 -5.21 -7.44 5.86
CA ILE A 62 -5.66 -6.08 5.56
C ILE A 62 -6.46 -5.96 4.26
N MET A 63 -6.63 -7.07 3.53
CA MET A 63 -7.21 -7.10 2.20
C MET A 63 -8.43 -8.01 2.12
N ARG A 64 -9.35 -7.68 1.20
CA ARG A 64 -10.56 -8.46 0.92
C ARG A 64 -10.26 -9.72 0.10
N GLU A 65 -11.32 -10.47 -0.23
CA GLU A 65 -11.25 -11.64 -1.09
C GLU A 65 -10.66 -11.27 -2.48
N ASN A 66 -9.64 -12.04 -2.92
CA ASN A 66 -8.80 -11.80 -4.11
C ASN A 66 -7.82 -10.62 -3.99
N PRO A 67 -6.87 -10.66 -3.03
CA PRO A 67 -5.96 -9.56 -2.78
C PRO A 67 -5.00 -9.32 -3.96
N ILE A 68 -4.85 -8.05 -4.37
CA ILE A 68 -3.86 -7.60 -5.36
C ILE A 68 -2.71 -6.86 -4.69
N LEU A 69 -1.50 -7.42 -4.74
CA LEU A 69 -0.28 -6.79 -4.21
C LEU A 69 0.61 -6.33 -5.36
N MET A 70 0.84 -5.02 -5.43
CA MET A 70 1.79 -4.41 -6.35
C MET A 70 3.04 -3.97 -5.61
N ASP A 71 4.18 -4.60 -5.88
CA ASP A 71 5.46 -4.27 -5.29
C ASP A 71 6.36 -3.54 -6.29
N LEU A 72 6.36 -2.21 -6.21
CA LEU A 72 7.13 -1.36 -7.12
C LEU A 72 8.63 -1.32 -6.77
N LYS A 73 9.03 -1.92 -5.65
CA LYS A 73 10.40 -1.87 -5.12
C LYS A 73 11.02 -3.24 -4.91
N ALA A 74 10.36 -4.31 -5.37
CA ALA A 74 10.81 -5.70 -5.28
C ALA A 74 11.31 -6.06 -3.88
N LEU A 75 10.52 -5.75 -2.86
CA LEU A 75 10.77 -6.09 -1.46
C LEU A 75 10.46 -7.55 -1.11
N TYR A 76 9.53 -8.19 -1.82
CA TYR A 76 9.04 -9.53 -1.45
C TYR A 76 9.39 -10.61 -2.48
N ASP A 77 10.08 -11.65 -2.02
CA ASP A 77 10.50 -12.78 -2.87
C ASP A 77 9.51 -13.95 -2.88
N ASN A 78 8.78 -14.15 -1.77
CA ASN A 78 7.91 -15.31 -1.57
C ASN A 78 6.50 -14.86 -1.16
N VAL A 79 5.73 -14.41 -2.15
CA VAL A 79 4.31 -14.09 -1.98
C VAL A 79 3.48 -15.33 -2.31
N ASN A 80 2.55 -15.70 -1.43
CA ASN A 80 1.67 -16.86 -1.65
C ASN A 80 0.84 -16.68 -2.93
N SER A 81 0.59 -17.79 -3.65
CA SER A 81 -0.23 -17.84 -4.87
C SER A 81 -1.67 -17.34 -4.70
N ASP A 82 -2.17 -17.28 -3.47
CA ASP A 82 -3.50 -16.75 -3.15
C ASP A 82 -3.58 -15.21 -3.28
N ILE A 83 -2.45 -14.54 -3.48
CA ILE A 83 -2.37 -13.11 -3.75
C ILE A 83 -2.01 -12.91 -5.22
N HIS A 84 -2.78 -12.06 -5.92
CA HIS A 84 -2.43 -11.56 -7.23
C HIS A 84 -1.22 -10.63 -7.09
N TYR A 85 -0.03 -11.22 -7.21
CA TYR A 85 1.23 -10.53 -7.01
C TYR A 85 1.80 -10.02 -8.33
N TRP A 86 2.16 -8.74 -8.34
CA TRP A 86 2.87 -8.09 -9.44
C TRP A 86 4.07 -7.31 -8.90
N ARG A 87 5.20 -7.39 -9.58
CA ARG A 87 6.41 -6.61 -9.26
C ARG A 87 7.04 -6.04 -10.52
N LEU A 88 7.75 -4.91 -10.36
CA LEU A 88 8.55 -4.29 -11.41
C LEU A 88 9.93 -4.95 -11.55
#